data_AF-B0WFI7-F1
#
_entry.id   AF-B0WFI7-F1
#
_cell.length_a   1.000
_cell.length_b   1.000
_cell.length_c   1.000
_cell.angle_alpha   90.00
_cell.angle_beta   90.00
_cell.angle_gamma   90.00
#
_symmetry.space_group_name_H-M   'P 1'
#
loop_
_entity.id
_entity.type
_entity.pdbx_description
1 polymer ?
#
loop_
_entity_poly.entity_id
_entity_poly.type
_entity_poly.pdbx_seq_one_letter_code
_entity_poly.pdbx_strand_id
1 'polypeptide(L)' 'MPQDNPLWISWHDSNWIPILNPANVMEYFSEKSNPFYDRTCNNEIVRMQRQTLDLLK' A
#
# COMPACT_ATOMS: atom_id res chain seq x y z
N MET A 1 9.30 -6.97 -26.40
CA MET A 1 10.06 -7.50 -25.24
C MET A 1 9.18 -7.25 -24.03
N PRO A 2 8.72 -8.27 -23.29
CA PRO A 2 7.82 -8.02 -22.18
C PRO A 2 8.59 -7.28 -21.09
N GLN A 3 8.15 -6.07 -20.74
CA GLN A 3 8.59 -5.32 -19.56
C GLN A 3 7.97 -5.91 -18.27
N ASP A 4 7.75 -7.22 -18.23
CA ASP A 4 6.86 -7.87 -17.25
C ASP A 4 7.58 -8.33 -15.97
N ASN A 5 8.87 -8.00 -15.82
CA ASN A 5 9.59 -8.31 -14.60
C ASN A 5 9.65 -7.08 -13.67
N PRO A 6 8.81 -7.03 -12.61
CA PRO A 6 8.76 -5.89 -11.70
C PRO A 6 10.03 -5.75 -10.85
N LEU A 7 10.93 -6.75 -10.85
CA LEU A 7 12.16 -6.74 -10.04
C LEU A 7 13.19 -5.71 -10.49
N TRP A 8 13.01 -5.05 -11.64
CA TRP A 8 13.90 -3.99 -12.13
C TRP A 8 13.40 -2.58 -11.79
N ILE A 9 12.20 -2.50 -11.23
CA ILE A 9 11.53 -1.24 -10.93
C ILE A 9 11.79 -0.89 -9.47
N SER A 10 12.05 0.39 -9.19
CA SER A 10 12.01 0.94 -7.85
C SER A 10 10.81 1.87 -7.72
N TRP A 11 10.14 1.85 -6.57
CA TRP A 11 9.04 2.76 -6.29
C TRP A 11 9.26 3.43 -4.94
N HIS A 12 9.00 4.73 -4.89
CA HIS A 12 8.88 5.50 -3.66
C HIS A 12 8.05 6.77 -3.91
N ASP A 13 7.39 7.28 -2.88
CA ASP A 13 6.76 8.60 -2.88
C ASP A 13 7.50 9.53 -1.92
N SER A 14 8.15 10.55 -2.47
CA SER A 14 8.96 11.49 -1.70
C SER A 14 8.17 12.32 -0.69
N ASN A 15 6.85 12.48 -0.88
CA ASN A 15 6.00 13.21 0.06
C ASN A 15 5.87 12.49 1.40
N TRP A 16 6.00 11.16 1.40
CA TRP A 16 5.96 10.34 2.62
C TRP A 16 7.26 10.39 3.42
N ILE A 17 8.40 10.62 2.78
CA ILE A 17 9.74 10.54 3.42
C ILE A 17 9.84 11.36 4.73
N PRO A 18 9.35 12.62 4.82
CA PRO A 18 9.47 13.41 6.05
C PRO A 18 8.59 12.94 7.21
N ILE A 19 7.53 12.18 6.93
CA ILE A 19 6.49 11.78 7.91
C ILE A 19 6.44 10.26 8.14
N LEU A 20 7.22 9.48 7.38
CA LEU A 20 7.23 8.03 7.43
C LEU A 20 7.76 7.53 8.78
N ASN A 21 7.04 6.61 9.39
CA ASN A 21 7.36 6.01 10.67
C ASN A 21 6.72 4.60 10.77
N PRO A 22 7.06 3.79 11.79
CA PRO A 22 6.52 2.43 11.92
C PRO A 22 4.98 2.36 12.03
N ALA A 23 4.32 3.42 12.48
CA ALA A 23 2.86 3.44 12.61
C ALA A 23 2.14 3.64 11.27
N ASN A 24 2.78 4.29 10.28
CA ASN A 24 2.18 4.58 8.97
C ASN A 24 2.87 3.89 7.78
N VAL A 25 3.90 3.08 8.02
CA VAL A 25 4.64 2.36 6.96
C VAL A 25 3.75 1.47 6.09
N MET A 26 2.70 0.87 6.68
CA MET A 26 1.75 0.04 5.93
C MET A 26 0.84 0.88 5.04
N GLU A 27 0.50 2.10 5.45
CA GLU A 27 -0.30 3.03 4.64
C GLU A 27 0.51 3.48 3.41
N TYR A 28 1.76 3.91 3.63
CA TYR A 28 2.72 4.21 2.57
C TYR A 28 2.90 3.04 1.60
N PHE A 29 3.11 1.83 2.12
CA PHE A 29 3.30 0.65 1.27
C PHE A 29 2.04 0.31 0.47
N SER A 30 0.85 0.59 1.00
CA SER A 30 -0.43 0.34 0.34
C SER A 30 -0.84 1.37 -0.72
N GLU A 31 0.01 2.37 -0.99
CA GLU A 31 -0.27 3.43 -1.96
C GLU A 31 -0.65 2.88 -3.33
N LYS A 32 -1.65 3.50 -3.98
CA LYS A 32 -2.19 2.99 -5.25
C LYS A 32 -1.16 3.01 -6.38
N SER A 33 -0.16 3.90 -6.28
CA SER A 33 0.93 4.04 -7.22
C SER A 33 2.04 3.00 -7.00
N ASN A 34 2.07 2.32 -5.85
CA ASN A 34 3.04 1.27 -5.55
C ASN A 34 2.69 -0.01 -6.33
N PRO A 35 3.49 -0.42 -7.33
CA PRO A 35 3.20 -1.60 -8.13
C PRO A 35 3.40 -2.92 -7.37
N PHE A 36 4.02 -2.89 -6.19
CA PHE A 36 4.32 -4.07 -5.39
C PHE A 36 3.20 -4.45 -4.40
N TYR A 37 2.21 -3.57 -4.19
CA TYR A 37 1.13 -3.84 -3.26
C TYR A 37 -0.03 -4.57 -3.94
N ASP A 38 -0.26 -5.81 -3.55
CA ASP A 38 -1.38 -6.62 -4.02
C ASP A 38 -2.68 -6.25 -3.28
N ARG A 39 -3.68 -5.78 -4.03
CA ARG A 39 -5.01 -5.40 -3.50
C ARG A 39 -5.90 -6.58 -3.14
N THR A 40 -5.45 -7.80 -3.40
CA THR A 40 -6.14 -9.04 -2.99
C THR A 40 -5.54 -9.64 -1.72
N CYS A 41 -4.47 -9.05 -1.17
CA CYS A 41 -3.81 -9.58 0.02
C CYS A 41 -4.67 -9.43 1.30
N ASN A 42 -4.36 -10.25 2.30
CA ASN A 42 -5.08 -10.24 3.58
C ASN A 42 -5.04 -8.88 4.29
N ASN A 43 -3.97 -8.10 4.13
CA ASN A 43 -3.88 -6.76 4.73
C ASN A 43 -4.95 -5.82 4.17
N GLU A 44 -5.21 -5.90 2.86
CA GLU A 44 -6.24 -5.09 2.20
C GLU A 44 -7.65 -5.50 2.65
N ILE A 45 -7.89 -6.81 2.77
CA ILE A 45 -9.16 -7.35 3.28
C ILE A 45 -9.42 -6.85 4.71
N VAL A 46 -8.42 -6.94 5.60
CA VAL A 46 -8.52 -6.47 6.99
C VAL A 46 -8.73 -4.95 7.06
N ARG A 47 -8.06 -4.19 6.18
CA ARG A 47 -8.23 -2.74 6.09
C ARG A 47 -9.66 -2.36 5.72
N MET A 48 -10.23 -2.99 4.69
CA MET A 48 -11.60 -2.77 4.24
C MET A 48 -12.63 -3.18 5.29
N GLN A 49 -12.39 -4.28 6.02
CA GLN A 49 -13.24 -4.72 7.12
C GLN A 49 -13.29 -3.70 8.26
N ARG A 50 -12.15 -3.14 8.67
CA ARG A 50 -12.10 -2.08 9.70
C ARG A 50 -12.89 -0.83 9.28
N GLN A 51 -12.71 -0.39 8.04
CA GLN A 51 -13.47 0.73 7.48
C GLN A 51 -14.98 0.47 7.48
N THR A 52 -15.38 -0.76 7.16
CA THR A 52 -16.80 -1.16 7.20
C THR A 52 -17.38 -1.08 8.62
N LEU A 53 -16.62 -1.49 9.65
CA LEU A 53 -17.05 -1.40 11.04
C LEU A 53 -17.18 0.04 11.55
N ASP A 54 -16.34 0.96 11.08
CA ASP A 54 -16.43 2.38 11.47
C ASP A 54 -17.64 3.09 10.86
N LEU A 55 -18.15 2.62 9.72
CA LEU A 55 -19.38 3.12 9.09
C LEU A 55 -20.67 2.58 9.74
N LEU A 56 -20.56 1.56 10.61
CA LEU A 56 -21.68 0.92 11.30
C LEU A 56 -21.91 1.46 12.73
N LYS A 57 -21.22 2.53 13.11
CA LYS A 57 -21.38 3.25 14.39
C LYS A 57 -22.32 4.44 14.22
#